data_AF-A0A7Y5X3R1-F1
#
_entry.id   AF-A0A7Y5X3R1-F1
#
_cell.length_a   1.000
_cell.length_b   1.000
_cell.length_c   1.000
_cell.angle_alpha   90.00
_cell.angle_beta   90.00
_cell.angle_gamma   90.00
#
_symmetry.space_group_name_H-M   'P 1'
#
loop_
_entity.id
_entity.type
_entity.pdbx_description
1 polymer ?
#
loop_
_entity_poly.entity_id
_entity_poly.type
_entity_poly.pdbx_seq_one_letter_code
_entity_poly.pdbx_strand_id
1 'polypeptide(L)'
;MLQISDEAVGALRQIGTLRIRGVEADGEIELEIEEATEPVADDVVVERDGVEVYLDPVAANALEDQVLGIHAHDDHFHFSFDDQAG
;
A
#
# COMPACT_ATOMS: atom_id res chain seq x y z
N MET A 1 -11.38 -0.62 -5.15
CA MET A 1 -10.56 -0.48 -3.91
C MET A 1 -9.24 -1.22 -4.09
N LEU A 2 -8.12 -0.66 -3.61
CA LEU A 2 -6.79 -1.30 -3.68
C LEU A 2 -6.86 -2.76 -3.21
N GLN A 3 -6.16 -3.64 -3.92
CA GLN A 3 -5.97 -5.03 -3.54
C GLN A 3 -4.50 -5.28 -3.18
N ILE A 4 -4.24 -6.19 -2.25
CA ILE A 4 -2.87 -6.66 -1.93
C ILE A 4 -2.62 -7.93 -2.74
N SER A 5 -1.49 -8.08 -3.44
CA SER A 5 -1.18 -9.32 -4.17
C SER A 5 -0.78 -10.47 -3.21
N ASP A 6 -0.86 -11.72 -3.66
CA ASP A 6 -0.40 -12.88 -2.87
C ASP A 6 1.09 -12.78 -2.50
N GLU A 7 1.91 -12.27 -3.42
CA GLU A 7 3.33 -12.05 -3.20
C GLU A 7 3.57 -10.97 -2.14
N ALA A 8 2.78 -9.89 -2.19
CA ALA A 8 2.88 -8.78 -1.23
C ALA A 8 2.56 -9.22 0.20
N VAL A 9 1.62 -10.16 0.40
CA VAL A 9 1.31 -10.70 1.74
C VAL A 9 2.56 -11.28 2.42
N GLY A 10 3.39 -12.02 1.69
CA GLY A 10 4.61 -12.62 2.23
C GLY A 10 5.65 -11.57 2.65
N ALA A 11 5.76 -10.49 1.89
CA ALA A 11 6.65 -9.38 2.21
C ALA A 11 6.13 -8.54 3.39
N LEU A 12 4.83 -8.23 3.43
CA LEU A 12 4.20 -7.46 4.52
C LEU A 12 4.32 -8.16 5.88
N ARG A 13 4.33 -9.50 5.93
CA ARG A 13 4.60 -10.22 7.18
C ARG A 13 6.01 -10.00 7.74
N GLN A 14 6.97 -9.62 6.89
CA GLN A 14 8.36 -9.35 7.27
C GLN A 14 8.58 -7.88 7.59
N ILE A 15 7.99 -7.00 6.77
CA ILE A 15 8.09 -5.54 6.92
C ILE A 15 7.26 -5.07 8.13
N GLY A 16 6.08 -5.66 8.32
CA GLY A 16 5.06 -5.19 9.24
C GLY A 16 3.98 -4.38 8.52
N THR A 17 3.21 -3.64 9.31
CA THR A 17 2.11 -2.83 8.81
C THR A 17 2.65 -1.52 8.23
N LEU A 18 2.08 -1.11 7.10
CA LEU A 18 2.49 0.10 6.37
C LEU A 18 1.32 1.05 6.22
N ARG A 19 1.63 2.35 6.15
CA ARG A 19 0.71 3.38 5.64
C ARG A 19 1.24 3.91 4.31
N ILE A 20 0.34 4.10 3.37
CA ILE A 20 0.59 4.80 2.10
C ILE A 20 -0.17 6.13 2.13
N ARG A 21 0.53 7.23 1.88
CA ARG A 21 -0.01 8.58 1.87
C ARG A 21 0.11 9.20 0.49
N GLY A 22 -0.96 9.88 0.05
CA GLY A 22 -0.93 10.68 -1.17
C GLY A 22 -0.57 12.12 -0.82
N VAL A 23 0.57 12.59 -1.33
CA VAL A 23 1.03 13.97 -1.13
C VAL A 23 0.99 14.71 -2.45
N GLU A 24 0.34 15.87 -2.48
CA GLU A 24 0.39 16.74 -3.65
C GLU A 24 1.78 17.40 -3.75
N ALA A 25 2.49 17.11 -4.85
CA ALA A 25 3.79 17.68 -5.16
C ALA A 25 3.83 18.10 -6.63
N ASP A 26 4.17 19.36 -6.90
CA ASP A 26 4.31 19.91 -8.25
C ASP A 26 3.11 19.69 -9.21
N GLY A 27 1.90 19.56 -8.64
CA GLY A 27 0.67 19.35 -9.41
C GLY A 27 0.38 17.88 -9.75
N GLU A 28 1.19 16.96 -9.23
CA GLU A 28 0.98 15.52 -9.29
C GLU A 28 0.77 14.96 -7.87
N ILE A 29 0.29 13.72 -7.77
CA ILE A 29 0.18 13.00 -6.50
C ILE A 29 1.40 12.08 -6.39
N GLU A 30 2.24 12.33 -5.40
CA GLU A 30 3.31 11.42 -4.99
C GLU A 30 2.79 10.48 -3.90
N LEU A 31 3.27 9.23 -3.93
CA LEU A 31 2.95 8.24 -2.91
C LEU A 31 4.13 8.10 -1.94
N GLU A 32 3.87 8.38 -0.67
CA GLU A 32 4.81 8.17 0.41
C GLU A 32 4.44 6.90 1.19
N ILE A 33 5.41 6.05 1.47
CA ILE A 33 5.23 4.81 2.24
C ILE A 33 5.95 4.97 3.57
N GLU A 34 5.24 4.71 4.66
CA GLU A 34 5.77 4.77 6.02
C GLU A 34 5.37 3.54 6.85
N GLU A 35 6.19 3.20 7.83
CA GLU A 35 5.83 2.18 8.81
C GLU A 35 4.70 2.70 9.71
N ALA A 36 3.71 1.84 9.98
CA ALA A 36 2.59 2.17 10.84
C ALA A 36 2.28 1.00 11.76
N THR A 37 1.77 1.29 12.96
CA THR A 37 1.31 0.24 13.89
C THR A 37 -0.21 0.19 14.00
N GLU A 38 -0.88 1.32 13.74
CA GLU A 38 -2.34 1.47 13.86
C GLU A 38 -2.84 2.47 12.80
N PRO A 39 -4.09 2.32 12.32
CA PRO A 39 -4.70 3.29 11.41
C PRO A 39 -5.01 4.58 12.17
N VAL A 40 -4.97 5.71 11.47
CA VAL A 40 -5.44 7.00 11.99
C VAL A 40 -6.83 7.33 11.46
N ALA A 41 -7.38 8.45 11.91
CA ALA A 41 -8.68 8.92 11.42
C ALA A 41 -8.68 9.03 9.89
N ASP A 42 -9.75 8.53 9.28
CA ASP A 42 -10.01 8.52 7.84
C ASP A 42 -9.11 7.61 6.99
N ASP A 43 -8.23 6.82 7.61
CA ASP A 43 -7.50 5.77 6.88
C ASP A 43 -8.48 4.71 6.37
N VAL A 44 -8.32 4.34 5.09
CA VAL A 44 -8.91 3.13 4.54
C VAL A 44 -8.01 1.96 4.87
N VAL A 45 -8.55 0.97 5.58
CA VAL A 45 -7.82 -0.26 5.91
C VAL A 45 -8.06 -1.29 4.81
N VAL A 46 -6.98 -1.71 4.15
CA VAL A 46 -6.98 -2.82 3.20
C VAL A 46 -6.35 -4.01 3.88
N GLU A 47 -7.12 -5.10 4.02
CA GLU A 47 -6.69 -6.32 4.68
C GLU A 47 -6.68 -7.49 3.69
N ARG A 48 -5.65 -8.32 3.77
CA ARG A 48 -5.58 -9.61 3.07
C ARG A 48 -4.78 -10.60 3.89
N ASP A 49 -5.34 -11.78 4.12
CA ASP A 49 -4.65 -12.89 4.81
C ASP A 49 -4.02 -12.48 6.15
N GLY A 50 -4.68 -11.58 6.87
CA GLY A 50 -4.27 -11.07 8.18
C GLY A 50 -3.13 -10.06 8.17
N VAL A 51 -2.68 -9.57 7.00
CA VAL A 51 -1.85 -8.37 6.91
C VAL A 51 -2.71 -7.17 6.54
N GLU A 52 -2.31 -5.99 7.02
CA GLU A 52 -3.02 -4.74 6.82
C GLU A 52 -2.11 -3.71 6.15
N VAL A 53 -2.71 -2.90 5.28
CA VAL A 53 -2.13 -1.67 4.74
C VAL A 53 -3.13 -0.55 4.97
N TYR A 54 -2.65 0.57 5.50
CA TYR A 54 -3.46 1.76 5.74
C TYR A 54 -3.26 2.75 4.60
N LEU A 55 -4.34 3.29 4.07
CA LEU A 55 -4.29 4.30 3.02
C LEU A 55 -4.90 5.57 3.54
N ASP A 56 -4.19 6.68 3.46
CA ASP A 56 -4.85 7.97 3.66
C ASP A 56 -5.90 8.21 2.56
N PRO A 57 -6.85 9.14 2.74
CA PRO A 57 -7.91 9.35 1.77
C PRO A 57 -7.40 9.67 0.36
N VAL A 58 -6.25 10.34 0.22
CA VAL A 58 -5.70 10.71 -1.09
C VAL A 58 -5.14 9.48 -1.80
N ALA A 59 -4.31 8.69 -1.12
CA ALA A 59 -3.79 7.42 -1.62
C ALA A 59 -4.91 6.42 -1.92
N ALA A 60 -5.93 6.35 -1.07
CA ALA A 60 -7.07 5.45 -1.26
C ALA A 60 -7.82 5.74 -2.56
N ASN A 61 -8.01 7.02 -2.91
CA ASN A 61 -8.61 7.41 -4.18
C ASN A 61 -7.64 7.14 -5.36
N ALA A 62 -6.36 7.50 -5.23
CA ALA A 62 -5.38 7.30 -6.29
C ALA A 62 -5.16 5.82 -6.65
N LEU A 63 -5.31 4.92 -5.68
CA LEU A 63 -5.04 3.49 -5.80
C LEU A 63 -6.31 2.63 -5.91
N GLU A 64 -7.47 3.23 -6.19
CA GLU A 64 -8.74 2.52 -6.07
C GLU A 64 -8.82 1.27 -6.96
N ASP A 65 -8.21 1.27 -8.14
CA ASP A 65 -8.27 0.13 -9.06
C ASP A 65 -6.92 -0.58 -9.25
N GLN A 66 -6.04 -0.46 -8.24
CA GLN A 66 -4.68 -0.98 -8.30
C GLN A 66 -4.49 -2.22 -7.42
N VAL A 67 -3.49 -3.02 -7.76
CA VAL A 67 -2.98 -4.14 -6.98
C VAL A 67 -1.59 -3.78 -6.47
N LEU A 68 -1.43 -3.77 -5.16
CA LEU A 68 -0.14 -3.60 -4.50
C LEU A 68 0.66 -4.90 -4.61
N GLY A 69 1.76 -4.86 -5.36
CA GLY A 69 2.81 -5.87 -5.36
C GLY A 69 3.98 -5.45 -4.48
N ILE A 70 4.56 -6.40 -3.75
CA ILE A 70 5.82 -6.19 -3.03
C ILE A 70 6.72 -7.39 -3.29
N HIS A 71 7.89 -7.14 -3.88
CA HIS A 71 8.91 -8.14 -4.12
C HIS A 71 10.10 -7.90 -3.18
N ALA A 72 10.48 -8.93 -2.42
CA ALA A 72 11.64 -8.87 -1.55
C ALA A 72 12.91 -9.26 -2.32
N HIS A 73 13.89 -8.37 -2.35
CA HIS A 73 15.27 -8.67 -2.74
C HIS A 73 16.15 -8.87 -1.50
N ASP A 74 17.41 -9.26 -1.70
CA ASP A 74 18.33 -9.59 -0.60
C ASP A 74 18.60 -8.40 0.36
N ASP A 75 18.49 -7.16 -0.12
CA ASP A 75 18.82 -5.95 0.63
C ASP A 75 17.71 -4.89 0.68
N HIS A 76 16.63 -5.04 -0.10
CA HIS A 76 15.53 -4.08 -0.16
C HIS A 76 14.22 -4.71 -0.64
N PHE A 77 13.13 -3.95 -0.54
CA PHE A 77 11.81 -4.31 -1.07
C PHE A 77 11.48 -3.41 -2.26
N HIS A 78 10.93 -3.99 -3.31
CA HIS A 78 10.41 -3.26 -4.46
C HIS A 78 8.88 -3.30 -4.41
N PHE A 79 8.27 -2.11 -4.38
CA PHE A 79 6.83 -1.91 -4.42
C PHE A 79 6.37 -1.67 -5.86
N SER A 80 5.33 -2.35 -6.30
CA SER A 80 4.67 -2.12 -7.59
C SER A 80 3.17 -1.86 -7.40
N PHE A 81 2.60 -1.12 -8.35
CA PHE A 81 1.17 -0.95 -8.49
C PHE A 81 0.79 -1.36 -9.91
N ASP A 82 -0.05 -2.38 -10.00
CA ASP A 82 -0.50 -2.96 -11.26
C ASP A 82 -2.02 -2.82 -11.37
N ASP A 83 -2.55 -2.74 -12.60
CA ASP A 83 -4.00 -2.68 -12.80
C ASP A 83 -4.69 -3.97 -12.32
N GLN A 84 -5.84 -3.81 -11.65
CA GLN A 84 -6.68 -4.95 -11.32
C GLN A 84 -7.19 -5.63 -12.60
N ALA A 85 -6.92 -6.93 -12.73
CA ALA A 85 -7.53 -7.73 -13.79
C ALA A 85 -9.05 -7.78 -13.57
N GLY A 86 -9.80 -7.14 -14.47
CA GLY A 86 -11.27 -7.12 -14.46
C GLY A 86 -11.92 -8.46 -14.73
#